data_AF-A0A534LXW9-F1
#
_entry.id   AF-A0A534LXW9-F1
#
_cell.length_a   1.000
_cell.length_b   1.000
_cell.length_c   1.000
_cell.angle_alpha   90.00
_cell.angle_beta   90.00
_cell.angle_gamma   90.00
#
_symmetry.space_group_name_H-M   'P 1'
#
loop_
_entity.id
_entity.type
_entity.pdbx_description
1 polymer ?
#
loop_
_entity_poly.entity_id
_entity_poly.type
_entity_poly.pdbx_seq_one_letter_code
_entity_poly.pdbx_strand_id
1 'polypeptide(L)'
;MQVGCGVYVHPVRERRYLYFWHYESRGGSRVQVKEYVGPVDSPRARGEAAHRCEVYYAKVADDLEKLRAASLTDIRSLGTT
;
A
#
# COMPACT_ATOMS: atom_id res chain seq x y z
N MET A 1 7.29 3.14 -9.73
CA MET A 1 6.34 2.89 -8.61
C MET A 1 7.01 1.97 -7.60
N GLN A 2 6.98 2.27 -6.30
CA GLN A 2 7.28 1.24 -5.30
C GLN A 2 6.00 0.85 -4.59
N VAL A 3 5.73 -0.44 -4.66
CA VAL A 3 4.58 -1.09 -4.07
C VAL A 3 4.96 -1.61 -2.71
N GLY A 4 4.07 -1.44 -1.76
CA GLY A 4 4.20 -2.15 -0.49
C GLY A 4 3.25 -1.57 0.53
N CYS A 5 2.61 -2.49 1.23
CA CYS A 5 1.97 -2.21 2.49
C CYS A 5 2.26 -3.34 3.48
N GLY A 6 1.91 -3.12 4.73
CA GLY A 6 1.93 -4.15 5.73
C GLY A 6 1.48 -3.65 7.08
N VAL A 7 1.54 -4.55 8.06
CA VAL A 7 1.15 -4.25 9.43
C VAL A 7 2.33 -4.58 10.33
N TYR A 8 2.63 -3.70 11.27
CA TYR A 8 3.61 -3.96 12.32
C TYR A 8 3.00 -3.70 13.69
N VAL A 9 3.58 -4.33 14.71
CA VAL A 9 3.20 -4.12 16.10
C VAL A 9 4.12 -3.07 16.71
N HIS A 10 3.55 -2.01 17.26
CA HIS A 10 4.26 -0.99 18.01
C HIS A 10 3.96 -1.14 19.51
N PRO A 11 4.94 -1.52 20.34
CA PRO A 11 4.77 -1.55 21.78
C PRO A 11 4.87 -0.13 22.36
N VAL A 12 3.93 0.23 23.23
CA VAL A 12 3.94 1.48 24.00
C VAL A 12 3.64 1.15 25.46
N ARG A 13 4.66 1.26 26.32
CA ARG A 13 4.63 0.75 27.70
C ARG A 13 4.24 -0.75 27.69
N GLU A 14 3.22 -1.12 28.42
CA GLU A 14 2.72 -2.51 28.54
C GLU A 14 1.70 -2.88 27.44
N ARG A 15 1.37 -1.95 26.55
CA ARG A 15 0.33 -2.14 25.52
C ARG A 15 0.96 -2.32 24.14
N ARG A 16 0.31 -3.10 23.29
CA ARG A 16 0.75 -3.38 21.92
C ARG A 16 -0.31 -2.95 20.92
N TYR A 17 0.12 -2.25 19.89
CA TYR A 17 -0.76 -1.63 18.92
C TYR A 17 -0.40 -2.00 17.49
N LEU A 18 -1.41 -2.19 16.66
CA LEU A 18 -1.25 -2.39 15.22
C LEU A 18 -1.10 -1.04 14.54
N TYR A 19 -0.09 -0.96 13.68
CA TYR A 19 0.08 0.12 12.73
C TYR A 19 0.10 -0.46 11.32
N PHE A 20 -0.72 0.11 10.46
CA PHE A 20 -0.68 -0.14 9.03
C PHE A 20 0.36 0.80 8.41
N TRP A 21 1.18 0.31 7.50
CA TRP A 21 2.08 1.13 6.70
C TRP A 21 1.85 0.88 5.23
N HIS A 22 2.02 1.90 4.40
CA HIS A 22 1.97 1.76 2.95
C HIS A 22 2.77 2.86 2.27
N TYR A 23 3.09 2.65 0.99
CA TYR A 23 3.65 3.71 0.15
C TYR A 23 2.55 4.51 -0.55
N GLU A 24 2.69 5.83 -0.52
CA GLU A 24 1.92 6.79 -1.31
C GLU A 24 2.83 7.57 -2.26
N SER A 25 2.25 8.01 -3.38
CA SER A 25 2.84 9.02 -4.26
C SER A 25 2.25 10.39 -3.89
N ARG A 26 3.07 11.33 -3.44
CA ARG A 26 2.69 12.71 -3.14
C ARG A 26 3.57 13.69 -3.90
N GLY A 27 3.00 14.39 -4.88
CA GLY A 27 3.69 15.44 -5.64
C GLY A 27 4.98 14.96 -6.31
N GLY A 28 4.99 13.75 -6.87
CA GLY A 28 6.17 13.12 -7.47
C GLY A 28 7.20 12.59 -6.47
N SER A 29 7.09 12.97 -5.19
CA SER A 29 7.84 12.39 -4.09
C SER A 29 7.12 11.18 -3.52
N ARG A 30 7.90 10.26 -2.96
CA ARG A 30 7.37 9.03 -2.39
C ARG A 30 7.46 9.06 -0.87
N VAL A 31 6.37 8.71 -0.21
CA VAL A 31 6.27 8.75 1.25
C VAL A 31 5.80 7.40 1.78
N GLN A 32 6.46 6.90 2.82
CA GLN A 32 5.94 5.80 3.63
C GLN A 32 5.01 6.39 4.70
N VAL A 33 3.73 6.08 4.60
CA VAL A 33 2.74 6.49 5.59
C VAL A 33 2.59 5.36 6.61
N LYS A 34 2.45 5.73 7.89
CA LYS A 34 2.22 4.80 9.01
C LYS A 34 1.03 5.30 9.81
N GLU A 35 0.02 4.47 9.94
CA GLU A 35 -1.26 4.82 10.56
C GLU A 35 -1.58 3.89 11.71
N TYR A 36 -2.00 4.45 12.82
CA TYR A 36 -2.51 3.68 13.95
C TYR A 36 -3.84 3.02 13.57
N VAL A 37 -3.97 1.72 13.88
CA VAL A 37 -5.21 0.97 13.62
C VAL A 37 -5.95 0.67 14.92
N GLY A 38 -5.25 0.17 15.95
CA GLY A 38 -5.88 -0.24 17.20
C GLY A 38 -5.02 -1.17 18.05
N PRO A 39 -5.50 -1.60 19.23
CA PRO A 39 -4.82 -2.61 20.05
C PRO A 39 -4.72 -3.96 19.34
N VAL A 40 -3.61 -4.67 19.54
CA VAL A 40 -3.37 -6.01 18.94
C VAL A 40 -4.45 -7.02 19.30
N ASP A 41 -4.93 -6.98 20.54
CA ASP A 41 -5.89 -7.96 21.05
C ASP A 41 -7.32 -7.68 20.58
N SER A 42 -7.59 -6.51 19.96
CA SER A 42 -8.90 -6.18 19.40
C SER A 42 -9.15 -6.96 18.09
N PRO A 43 -10.17 -7.83 18.02
CA PRO A 43 -10.54 -8.52 16.78
C PRO A 43 -10.92 -7.53 15.67
N ARG A 44 -11.60 -6.43 16.03
CA ARG A 44 -11.95 -5.36 15.10
C ARG A 44 -10.72 -4.70 14.50
N ALA A 45 -9.70 -4.41 15.31
CA ALA A 45 -8.47 -3.79 14.81
C ALA A 45 -7.69 -4.71 13.87
N ARG A 46 -7.67 -6.02 14.16
CA ARG A 46 -7.07 -7.03 13.27
C ARG A 46 -7.82 -7.14 11.94
N GLY A 47 -9.15 -7.14 11.99
CA GLY A 47 -9.99 -7.14 10.78
C GLY A 47 -9.78 -5.89 9.92
N GLU A 48 -9.73 -4.72 10.55
CA GLU A 48 -9.44 -3.45 9.87
C GLU A 48 -8.04 -3.45 9.23
N ALA A 49 -7.02 -3.93 9.95
CA ALA A 49 -5.66 -4.01 9.43
C ALA A 49 -5.56 -4.93 8.19
N ALA A 50 -6.24 -6.08 8.22
CA ALA A 50 -6.32 -6.99 7.07
C ALA A 50 -7.06 -6.33 5.90
N HIS A 51 -8.20 -5.68 6.16
CA HIS A 51 -8.98 -5.00 5.13
C HIS A 51 -8.17 -3.91 4.42
N ARG A 52 -7.37 -3.11 5.15
CA ARG A 52 -6.50 -2.09 4.54
C ARG A 52 -5.44 -2.68 3.62
N CYS A 53 -4.86 -3.82 3.98
CA CYS A 53 -3.92 -4.53 3.09
C CYS A 53 -4.61 -4.95 1.79
N GLU A 54 -5.79 -5.56 1.88
CA GLU A 54 -6.57 -5.99 0.69
C GLU A 54 -6.91 -4.80 -0.22
N VAL A 55 -7.42 -3.71 0.35
CA VAL A 55 -7.76 -2.50 -0.40
C VAL A 55 -6.52 -1.92 -1.08
N TYR A 56 -5.39 -1.86 -0.38
CA TYR A 56 -4.14 -1.37 -0.95
C TYR A 56 -3.66 -2.23 -2.12
N TYR A 57 -3.65 -3.56 -1.95
CA TYR A 57 -3.20 -4.46 -3.01
C TYR A 57 -4.13 -4.44 -4.23
N ALA A 58 -5.44 -4.38 -4.03
CA ALA A 58 -6.40 -4.24 -5.12
C ALA A 58 -6.15 -2.95 -5.93
N LYS A 59 -5.97 -1.82 -5.25
CA LYS A 59 -5.64 -0.55 -5.90
C LYS A 59 -4.32 -0.64 -6.67
N VAL A 60 -3.28 -1.20 -6.06
CA VAL A 60 -1.97 -1.32 -6.70
C VAL A 60 -2.03 -2.24 -7.92
N ALA A 61 -2.80 -3.32 -7.89
CA ALA A 61 -2.97 -4.21 -9.03
C ALA A 61 -3.58 -3.44 -10.23
N ASP A 62 -4.59 -2.62 -9.99
CA ASP A 62 -5.19 -1.75 -11.00
C ASP A 62 -4.19 -0.70 -11.53
N ASP A 63 -3.43 -0.05 -10.64
CA ASP A 63 -2.39 0.91 -11.03
C ASP A 63 -1.27 0.25 -11.86
N LEU A 64 -0.89 -0.99 -11.51
CA LEU A 64 0.09 -1.79 -12.25
C LEU A 64 -0.41 -2.13 -13.65
N GLU A 65 -1.66 -2.53 -13.79
CA GLU A 65 -2.22 -2.89 -15.09
C GLU A 65 -2.28 -1.68 -16.02
N LYS A 66 -2.66 -0.50 -15.51
CA LYS A 66 -2.61 0.76 -16.28
C LYS A 66 -1.19 1.10 -16.72
N LEU A 67 -0.22 1.00 -15.81
CA LEU A 67 1.18 1.27 -16.13
C LEU A 67 1.70 0.30 -17.20
N ARG A 68 1.36 -0.99 -17.07
CA ARG A 68 1.70 -2.02 -18.05
C ARG A 68 1.11 -1.69 -19.42
N ALA A 69 -0.18 -1.35 -19.50
CA ALA A 69 -0.85 -1.02 -20.75
C ALA A 69 -0.21 0.20 -21.44
N ALA A 70 0.11 1.25 -20.68
CA ALA A 70 0.81 2.42 -21.19
C ALA A 70 2.20 2.06 -21.73
N SER A 71 3.03 1.36 -20.93
CA SER A 71 4.38 0.96 -21.36
C SER A 71 4.37 0.10 -22.63
N LEU A 72 3.42 -0.83 -22.76
CA LEU A 72 3.30 -1.65 -23.97
C LEU A 72 2.87 -0.84 -25.19
N THR A 73 2.03 0.18 -25.00
CA THR A 73 1.61 1.10 -26.06
C THR A 73 2.80 1.95 -26.54
N ASP A 74 3.58 2.49 -25.60
CA ASP A 74 4.78 3.27 -25.89
C ASP A 74 5.82 2.43 -26.63
N ILE A 75 6.07 1.20 -26.20
CA ILE A 75 7.03 0.31 -26.86
C ILE A 75 6.62 0.03 -28.32
N ARG A 76 5.32 -0.17 -28.58
CA ARG A 76 4.82 -0.43 -29.94
C ARG A 76 4.98 0.78 -30.85
N SER A 77 4.83 2.00 -30.32
CA SER A 77 4.95 3.22 -31.14
C SER A 77 6.39 3.55 -31.52
N LEU A 78 7.39 3.06 -30.77
CA LEU A 78 8.81 3.23 -31.10
C LEU A 78 9.23 2.57 -32.43
N GLY A 79 8.49 1.55 -32.90
CA GLY A 79 8.81 0.81 -34.13
C GLY A 79 8.16 1.36 -35.40
N THR A 80 7.41 2.46 -35.32
CA THR A 80 6.60 3.00 -36.43
C THR A 80 7.20 4.27 -37.04
N THR A 81 8.50 4.50 -36.87
CA THR A 81 9.27 5.59 -37.53
C THR A 81 10.24 4.98 -38.53
#